data_AF-A0A7Z0WVS3-F1
#
_entry.id   AF-A0A7Z0WVS3-F1
#
_cell.length_a   1.000
_cell.length_b   1.000
_cell.length_c   1.000
_cell.angle_alpha   90.00
_cell.angle_beta   90.00
_cell.angle_gamma   90.00
#
_symmetry.space_group_name_H-M   'P 1'
#
loop_
_entity.id
_entity.type
_entity.pdbx_description
1 polymer ?
#
loop_
_entity_poly.entity_id
_entity_poly.type
_entity_poly.pdbx_seq_one_letter_code
_entity_poly.pdbx_strand_id
1 'polypeptide(L)'
;MDVKLIAAAGVYNFISRTKNQVILFHFIGEVTGGSIKLEEDEISDCKWIKVSDLVTFENEDLREPNVIKQIIDNLLKENVHSMSVYNEQLIQ
;
A
#
# COMPACT_ATOMS: atom_id res chain seq x y z
N MET A 1 -8.82 11.96 -7.67
CA MET A 1 -9.56 10.84 -7.08
C MET A 1 -9.79 11.13 -5.61
N ASP A 2 -10.98 10.82 -5.11
CA ASP A 2 -11.34 11.00 -3.71
C ASP A 2 -11.19 9.67 -2.98
N VAL A 3 -10.48 9.66 -1.85
CA VAL A 3 -10.14 8.43 -1.10
C VAL A 3 -10.43 8.62 0.38
N LYS A 4 -11.10 7.64 0.98
CA LYS A 4 -11.30 7.54 2.43
C LYS A 4 -10.44 6.40 2.97
N LEU A 5 -9.55 6.68 3.92
CA LEU A 5 -8.80 5.64 4.62
C LEU A 5 -9.72 4.85 5.55
N ILE A 6 -9.64 3.51 5.49
CA ILE A 6 -10.51 2.61 6.25
C ILE A 6 -9.74 1.64 7.15
N ALA A 7 -8.49 1.32 6.82
CA ALA A 7 -7.65 0.40 7.59
C ALA A 7 -6.16 0.56 7.22
N ALA A 8 -5.29 -0.18 7.88
CA ALA A 8 -3.89 -0.37 7.47
C ALA A 8 -3.58 -1.85 7.30
N ALA A 9 -2.71 -2.18 6.35
CA ALA A 9 -2.17 -3.54 6.24
C ALA A 9 -0.93 -3.78 7.11
N GLY A 10 -0.28 -2.70 7.59
CA GLY A 10 0.84 -2.79 8.52
C GLY A 10 1.88 -1.68 8.40
N VAL A 11 2.92 -1.80 9.23
CA VAL A 11 4.15 -1.01 9.16
C VAL A 11 5.30 -1.94 8.81
N TYR A 12 6.08 -1.58 7.80
CA TYR A 12 7.16 -2.39 7.25
C TYR A 12 8.48 -1.63 7.38
N ASN A 13 9.41 -2.18 8.15
CA ASN A 13 10.73 -1.61 8.37
C ASN A 13 11.78 -2.44 7.60
N PHE A 14 12.47 -1.83 6.65
CA PHE A 14 13.45 -2.52 5.82
C PHE A 14 14.51 -1.57 5.23
N ILE A 15 15.62 -2.15 4.76
CA ILE A 15 16.62 -1.44 3.95
C ILE A 15 16.26 -1.63 2.48
N SER A 16 16.07 -0.54 1.75
CA SER A 16 15.74 -0.57 0.32
C SER A 16 16.88 -1.11 -0.54
N ARG A 17 16.58 -1.50 -1.78
CA ARG A 17 17.62 -1.81 -2.79
C ARG A 17 18.62 -0.67 -2.98
N THR A 18 18.19 0.58 -2.78
CA THR A 18 19.05 1.78 -2.83
C THR A 18 19.81 2.08 -1.52
N LYS A 19 19.82 1.12 -0.57
CA LYS A 19 20.54 1.20 0.70
C LYS A 19 20.03 2.25 1.68
N ASN A 20 18.78 2.65 1.54
CA ASN A 20 18.14 3.60 2.46
C ASN A 20 17.30 2.85 3.49
N GLN A 21 17.33 3.31 4.73
CA GLN A 21 16.39 2.87 5.76
C GLN A 21 15.00 3.39 5.42
N VAL A 22 14.00 2.49 5.35
CA VAL A 22 12.61 2.81 5.04
C VAL A 22 11.71 2.31 6.15
N ILE A 23 10.79 3.16 6.59
CA ILE A 23 9.64 2.79 7.42
C ILE A 23 8.40 3.07 6.57
N LEU A 24 7.80 2.02 6.03
CA LEU A 24 6.65 2.11 5.13
C LEU A 24 5.37 1.85 5.91
N PHE A 25 4.45 2.81 5.84
CA PHE A 25 3.10 2.71 6.39
C PHE A 25 2.13 2.37 5.25
N HIS A 26 1.50 1.19 5.30
CA HIS A 26 0.58 0.77 4.25
C HIS A 26 -0.87 0.94 4.69
N PHE A 27 -1.57 1.88 4.05
CA PHE A 27 -2.98 2.17 4.30
C PHE A 27 -3.89 1.54 3.25
N ILE A 28 -5.09 1.17 3.67
CA ILE A 28 -6.18 0.70 2.82
C ILE A 28 -7.19 1.83 2.73
N GLY A 29 -7.41 2.29 1.50
CA GLY A 29 -8.37 3.34 1.19
C GLY A 29 -9.49 2.81 0.30
N GLU A 30 -10.70 3.30 0.54
CA GLU A 30 -11.85 3.15 -0.33
C GLU A 30 -11.93 4.36 -1.26
N VAL A 31 -12.07 4.12 -2.56
CA VAL A 31 -12.28 5.19 -3.54
C VAL A 31 -13.74 5.60 -3.51
N THR A 32 -13.99 6.86 -3.14
CA THR A 32 -15.34 7.39 -2.95
C THR A 32 -15.82 8.23 -4.13
N GLY A 33 -14.94 8.56 -5.08
CA GLY A 33 -15.29 9.33 -6.26
C GLY A 33 -14.09 9.88 -7.04
N GLY A 34 -14.40 10.72 -8.03
CA GLY A 34 -13.43 11.38 -8.90
C GLY A 34 -12.80 10.45 -9.95
N SER A 35 -11.73 10.93 -10.59
CA SER A 35 -10.95 10.18 -11.58
C SER A 35 -9.46 10.19 -11.22
N ILE A 36 -8.73 9.23 -11.79
CA ILE A 36 -7.27 9.22 -11.75
C ILE A 36 -6.77 10.27 -12.74
N LYS A 37 -5.89 11.15 -12.27
CA LYS A 37 -5.13 12.07 -13.11
C LYS A 37 -3.66 11.80 -12.84
N LEU A 38 -2.94 11.39 -13.87
CA LEU A 38 -1.48 11.25 -13.80
C LEU A 38 -0.91 12.63 -14.16
N GLU A 39 -0.56 13.42 -13.14
CA GLU A 39 -0.05 14.79 -13.32
C GLU A 39 1.49 14.87 -13.27
N GLU A 40 2.15 13.82 -12.77
CA GLU A 40 3.62 13.76 -12.62
C GLU A 40 4.25 12.79 -13.62
N ASP A 41 5.40 13.16 -14.17
CA ASP A 41 6.16 12.38 -15.17
C ASP A 41 6.72 11.05 -14.60
N GLU A 42 6.63 10.84 -13.28
CA GLU A 42 7.15 9.64 -12.61
C GLU A 42 6.24 8.41 -12.79
N ILE A 43 4.93 8.61 -13.01
CA ILE A 43 3.97 7.51 -13.18
C ILE A 43 3.57 7.41 -14.66
N SER A 44 4.04 6.36 -15.33
CA SER A 44 3.77 6.15 -16.76
C SER A 44 2.38 5.60 -17.07
N ASP A 45 1.79 4.81 -16.15
CA ASP A 45 0.48 4.17 -16.36
C ASP A 45 -0.19 3.77 -15.04
N CYS A 46 -1.50 3.55 -15.07
CA CYS A 46 -2.28 3.05 -13.94
C CYS A 46 -3.35 2.04 -14.40
N LYS A 47 -3.56 0.98 -13.61
CA LYS A 47 -4.62 0.01 -13.87
C LYS A 47 -5.27 -0.49 -12.60
N TRP A 48 -6.54 -0.85 -12.70
CA TRP A 48 -7.24 -1.60 -11.67
C TRP A 48 -6.90 -3.08 -11.79
N ILE A 49 -6.57 -3.71 -10.67
CA ILE A 49 -6.20 -5.13 -10.60
C ILE A 49 -6.83 -5.76 -9.36
N LYS A 50 -7.27 -7.02 -9.46
CA LYS A 50 -7.73 -7.77 -8.29
C LYS A 50 -6.53 -8.15 -7.44
N VAL A 51 -6.69 -8.13 -6.12
CA VAL A 51 -5.62 -8.54 -5.20
C VAL A 51 -5.16 -9.98 -5.47
N SER A 52 -6.09 -10.89 -5.82
CA SER A 52 -5.77 -12.27 -6.22
C SER A 52 -4.80 -12.36 -7.39
N ASP A 53 -4.87 -11.41 -8.32
CA ASP A 53 -4.08 -11.44 -9.56
C ASP A 53 -2.65 -10.96 -9.27
N LEU A 54 -2.44 -10.20 -8.19
CA LEU A 54 -1.11 -9.74 -7.76
C LEU A 54 -0.18 -10.88 -7.33
N VAL A 55 -0.72 -12.05 -6.99
CA VAL A 55 0.08 -13.23 -6.61
C VAL A 55 0.89 -13.76 -7.80
N THR A 56 0.47 -13.45 -9.02
CA THR A 56 1.14 -13.88 -10.25
C THR A 56 2.35 -13.02 -10.63
N PHE A 57 2.59 -11.92 -9.91
CA PHE A 57 3.71 -11.02 -10.20
C PHE A 57 5.03 -11.61 -9.69
N GLU A 58 6.03 -11.60 -10.57
CA GLU A 58 7.38 -12.05 -10.23
C GLU A 58 8.15 -10.96 -9.49
N ASN A 59 9.30 -11.31 -8.92
CA ASN A 59 10.08 -10.38 -8.11
C ASN A 59 10.57 -9.16 -8.91
N GLU A 60 10.81 -9.37 -10.20
CA GLU A 60 11.31 -8.38 -11.15
C GLU A 60 10.23 -7.35 -11.52
N ASP A 61 8.96 -7.75 -11.46
CA ASP A 61 7.81 -6.88 -11.72
C ASP A 61 7.51 -5.93 -10.55
N LEU A 62 8.06 -6.24 -9.36
CA LEU A 62 7.73 -5.56 -8.12
C LEU A 62 8.87 -4.69 -7.61
N ARG A 63 8.52 -3.49 -7.14
CA ARG A 63 9.43 -2.68 -6.33
C ARG A 63 9.56 -3.31 -4.95
N GLU A 64 10.78 -3.50 -4.47
CA GLU A 64 11.04 -4.09 -3.14
C GLU A 64 10.21 -5.36 -2.89
N PRO A 65 10.42 -6.42 -3.71
CA PRO A 65 9.48 -7.54 -3.86
C PRO A 65 9.12 -8.23 -2.55
N ASN A 66 10.06 -8.35 -1.61
CA ASN A 66 9.82 -8.96 -0.31
C ASN A 66 8.74 -8.23 0.51
N VAL A 67 8.72 -6.88 0.44
CA VAL A 67 7.76 -6.06 1.19
C VAL A 67 6.40 -6.08 0.50
N ILE A 68 6.38 -5.94 -0.83
CA ILE A 68 5.12 -5.94 -1.59
C ILE A 68 4.43 -7.31 -1.53
N LYS A 69 5.18 -8.42 -1.62
CA LYS A 69 4.61 -9.77 -1.46
C LYS A 69 4.03 -9.98 -0.05
N GLN A 70 4.64 -9.42 0.98
CA GLN A 70 4.09 -9.45 2.34
C GLN A 70 2.81 -8.61 2.46
N ILE A 71 2.75 -7.45 1.80
CA ILE A 71 1.52 -6.64 1.73
C ILE A 71 0.40 -7.42 1.02
N ILE A 72 0.70 -8.04 -0.14
CA ILE A 72 -0.27 -8.85 -0.89
C ILE A 72 -0.80 -9.99 -0.02
N ASP A 73 0.08 -10.71 0.67
CA ASP A 73 -0.32 -11.79 1.59
C ASP A 73 -1.22 -11.29 2.74
N ASN A 74 -0.90 -10.14 3.34
CA ASN A 74 -1.75 -9.52 4.36
C ASN A 74 -3.13 -9.12 3.81
N LEU A 75 -3.18 -8.56 2.60
CA LEU A 75 -4.45 -8.19 1.96
C LEU A 75 -5.32 -9.42 1.67
N LEU A 76 -4.72 -10.52 1.17
CA LEU A 76 -5.43 -11.76 0.88
C LEU A 76 -5.95 -12.47 2.14
N LYS A 77 -5.20 -12.39 3.23
CA LYS A 77 -5.57 -12.97 4.53
C LYS A 77 -6.49 -12.06 5.35
N GLU A 78 -6.81 -10.87 4.84
CA GLU A 78 -7.56 -9.84 5.57
C GLU A 78 -6.89 -9.46 6.91
N ASN A 79 -5.55 -9.55 6.97
CA ASN A 79 -4.75 -9.13 8.12
C ASN A 79 -4.66 -7.60 8.12
N VAL A 80 -5.73 -6.95 8.56
CA VAL A 80 -5.87 -5.49 8.58
C VAL A 80 -5.98 -4.95 9.99
N HIS A 81 -5.46 -3.75 10.18
CA HIS A 81 -5.46 -3.04 11.45
C HIS A 81 -6.39 -1.83 11.38
N SER A 82 -7.09 -1.57 12.49
CA SER A 82 -7.91 -0.37 12.64
C SER A 82 -7.09 0.91 12.44
N MET A 83 -7.70 1.93 11.84
CA MET A 83 -7.09 3.26 11.75
C MET A 83 -6.84 3.93 13.09
N SER A 84 -7.51 3.48 14.15
CA SER A 84 -7.24 3.93 15.51
C SER A 84 -5.81 3.63 15.97
N VAL A 85 -5.12 2.64 15.37
CA VAL A 85 -3.70 2.36 15.67
C VAL A 85 -2.78 3.53 15.27
N TYR A 86 -3.17 4.32 14.27
CA TYR A 86 -2.42 5.50 13.82
C TYR A 86 -3.01 6.81 14.33
N ASN A 87 -4.31 6.80 14.65
CA ASN A 87 -5.06 7.92 15.19
C ASN A 87 -5.53 7.63 16.62
N GLU A 88 -4.61 7.28 17.52
CA GLU A 88 -4.88 7.57 18.94
C GLU A 88 -4.91 9.09 19.04
N GLN A 89 -6.08 9.67 19.35
CA GLN A 89 -6.10 11.03 19.87
C GLN A 89 -5.12 11.03 21.04
N LEU A 90 -3.97 11.67 20.85
CA LEU A 90 -3.15 12.12 21.97
C LEU A 90 -4.07 13.06 22.72
N ILE A 91 -4.65 12.56 23.81
CA ILE A 91 -5.51 13.31 24.71
C ILE A 91 -4.81 14.65 24.97
N GLN A 92 -5.43 15.74 24.50
CA GLN A 92 -5.16 17.08 25.00
C GLN A 92 -6.20 17.41 26.07
#